data_AF-A0A2X0XJZ0-F1
#
_entry.id   AF-A0A2X0XJZ0-F1
#
_cell.length_a   1.000
_cell.length_b   1.000
_cell.length_c   1.000
_cell.angle_alpha   90.00
_cell.angle_beta   90.00
_cell.angle_gamma   90.00
#
_symmetry.space_group_name_H-M   'P 1'
#
loop_
_entity.id
_entity.type
_entity.pdbx_description
1 polymer ?
#
loop_
_entity_poly.entity_id
_entity_poly.type
_entity_poly.pdbx_seq_one_letter_code
_entity_poly.pdbx_strand_id
1 'polypeptide(L)'
;MSTLLEEFKEYLRVDGNYEDITLNLFLDSAKNSLKNSGVRLPQDLYEVDASGIELYSLHRLAILTLASHYYENRQVASQNAQNIVPFSVQHMILQLKVGDSSESGSIQ
;
A
#
# COMPACT_ATOMS: atom_id res chain seq x y z
N MET A 1 12.92 -0.78 -13.84
CA MET A 1 11.80 -0.57 -12.90
C MET A 1 12.05 -1.46 -11.70
N SER A 2 12.00 -0.90 -10.49
CA SER A 2 11.96 -1.67 -9.24
C SER A 2 10.67 -2.47 -9.17
N THR A 3 10.71 -3.64 -8.55
CA THR A 3 9.49 -4.36 -8.22
C THR A 3 8.94 -3.82 -6.89
N LEU A 4 7.66 -4.04 -6.61
CA LEU A 4 7.07 -3.65 -5.33
C LEU A 4 7.79 -4.31 -4.13
N LEU A 5 8.35 -5.51 -4.31
CA LEU A 5 9.16 -6.18 -3.28
C LEU A 5 10.47 -5.43 -3.03
N GLU A 6 11.17 -5.02 -4.08
CA GLU A 6 12.43 -4.28 -3.94
C GLU A 6 12.19 -2.90 -3.32
N GLU A 7 11.09 -2.22 -3.67
CA GLU A 7 10.67 -0.98 -3.00
C GLU A 7 10.33 -1.22 -1.53
N PHE A 8 9.71 -2.34 -1.21
CA PHE A 8 9.37 -2.67 0.17
C PHE A 8 10.61 -2.97 1.02
N LYS A 9 11.59 -3.67 0.46
CA LYS A 9 12.90 -3.87 1.09
C LYS A 9 13.60 -2.54 1.35
N GLU A 10 13.62 -1.65 0.35
CA GLU A 10 14.19 -0.31 0.51
C GLU A 10 13.46 0.48 1.61
N TYR A 11 12.13 0.44 1.61
CA TYR A 11 11.29 1.09 2.62
C TYR A 11 11.60 0.60 4.05
N LEU A 12 11.81 -0.71 4.21
CA LEU A 12 12.15 -1.34 5.50
C LEU A 12 13.65 -1.30 5.84
N ARG A 13 14.50 -0.87 4.91
CA ARG A 13 15.98 -0.97 5.00
C ARG A 13 16.46 -2.41 5.23
N VAL A 14 15.85 -3.37 4.54
CA VAL A 14 16.23 -4.79 4.56
C VAL A 14 17.15 -5.07 3.39
N ASP A 15 18.34 -5.61 3.69
CA ASP A 15 19.31 -6.02 2.67
C ASP A 15 19.17 -7.52 2.35
N GLY A 16 19.36 -7.87 1.07
CA GLY A 16 19.38 -9.26 0.59
C GLY A 16 17.99 -9.84 0.29
N ASN A 17 17.88 -11.17 0.34
CA ASN A 17 16.70 -11.91 -0.13
C ASN A 17 16.17 -12.99 0.83
N TYR A 18 16.67 -13.03 2.07
CA TYR A 18 16.33 -14.07 3.04
C TYR A 18 14.85 -14.05 3.46
N GLU A 19 14.24 -12.87 3.52
CA GLU A 19 12.86 -12.69 3.96
C GLU A 19 11.86 -12.52 2.80
N ASP A 20 12.28 -12.71 1.55
CA ASP A 20 11.45 -12.40 0.36
C ASP A 20 10.08 -13.06 0.39
N ILE A 21 10.01 -14.32 0.82
CA ILE A 21 8.75 -15.06 0.94
C ILE A 21 7.81 -14.37 1.93
N THR A 22 8.33 -14.00 3.10
CA THR A 22 7.55 -13.37 4.17
C THR A 22 7.16 -11.93 3.80
N LEU A 23 8.07 -11.18 3.17
CA LEU A 23 7.79 -9.82 2.69
C LEU A 23 6.71 -9.80 1.61
N ASN A 24 6.74 -10.75 0.66
CA ASN A 24 5.67 -10.91 -0.33
C ASN A 24 4.33 -11.23 0.32
N LEU A 25 4.30 -12.11 1.33
CA LEU A 25 3.07 -12.41 2.08
C LEU A 25 2.46 -11.15 2.70
N PHE A 26 3.27 -10.26 3.28
CA PHE A 26 2.78 -9.00 3.84
C PHE A 26 2.25 -8.05 2.77
N LEU A 27 2.94 -7.94 1.63
CA LEU A 27 2.48 -7.14 0.49
C LEU A 27 1.12 -7.64 -0.03
N ASP A 28 0.97 -8.95 -0.21
CA ASP A 28 -0.28 -9.51 -0.72
C ASP A 28 -1.42 -9.40 0.28
N SER A 29 -1.12 -9.56 1.58
CA SER A 29 -2.09 -9.31 2.66
C SER A 29 -2.53 -7.84 2.68
N ALA A 30 -1.61 -6.90 2.50
CA ALA A 30 -1.92 -5.47 2.44
C ALA A 30 -2.81 -5.14 1.23
N LYS A 31 -2.48 -5.65 0.04
CA LYS A 31 -3.31 -5.51 -1.17
C LYS A 31 -4.73 -6.03 -0.94
N ASN A 32 -4.86 -7.22 -0.35
CA ASN A 32 -6.16 -7.84 -0.08
C ASN A 32 -6.96 -7.03 0.95
N SER A 33 -6.32 -6.52 2.01
CA SER A 33 -6.96 -5.66 2.99
C SER A 33 -7.48 -4.35 2.39
N LEU A 34 -6.73 -3.72 1.47
CA LEU A 34 -7.20 -2.54 0.74
C LEU A 34 -8.39 -2.85 -0.17
N LYS A 35 -8.31 -3.95 -0.94
CA LYS A 35 -9.44 -4.43 -1.78
C LYS A 35 -10.69 -4.72 -0.96
N ASN A 36 -10.54 -5.43 0.16
CA ASN A 36 -11.65 -5.74 1.08
C ASN A 36 -12.22 -4.49 1.74
N SER A 37 -11.40 -3.44 1.87
CA SER A 37 -11.87 -2.13 2.32
C SER A 37 -12.64 -1.38 1.24
N GLY A 38 -12.61 -1.81 -0.02
CA GLY A 38 -13.31 -1.19 -1.15
C GLY A 38 -12.45 -0.31 -2.05
N VAL A 39 -11.12 -0.41 -1.94
CA VAL A 39 -10.17 0.26 -2.86
C VAL A 39 -10.02 -0.58 -4.13
N ARG A 40 -10.12 0.03 -5.31
CA ARG A 40 -9.79 -0.64 -6.58
C ARG A 40 -8.29 -0.51 -6.83
N LEU A 41 -7.57 -1.64 -6.75
CA LEU A 41 -6.15 -1.63 -7.10
C LEU A 41 -5.99 -1.74 -8.63
N PRO A 42 -5.15 -0.88 -9.25
CA PRO A 42 -4.86 -0.96 -10.68
C PRO A 42 -4.09 -2.23 -11.02
N GLN A 43 -4.11 -2.61 -12.29
CA GLN A 43 -3.32 -3.74 -12.78
C GLN A 43 -1.83 -3.41 -12.80
N ASP A 44 -1.47 -2.18 -13.19
CA ASP A 44 -0.12 -1.65 -13.14
C ASP A 44 -0.02 -0.54 -12.09
N LEU A 45 0.76 -0.77 -11.04
CA LEU A 45 0.98 0.20 -9.97
C LEU A 45 2.00 1.30 -10.34
N TYR A 46 2.64 1.17 -11.49
CA TYR A 46 3.69 2.07 -11.99
C TYR A 46 3.26 2.84 -13.24
N GLU A 47 1.96 2.86 -13.54
CA GLU A 47 1.42 3.63 -14.65
C GLU A 47 1.72 5.13 -14.49
N VAL A 48 2.15 5.73 -15.60
CA VAL A 48 2.48 7.15 -15.71
C VAL A 48 1.62 7.79 -16.80
N ASP A 49 1.19 9.03 -16.57
CA ASP A 49 0.46 9.79 -17.58
C ASP A 49 1.38 10.31 -18.70
N ALA A 50 0.79 10.95 -19.70
CA ALA A 50 1.53 11.55 -20.82
C ALA A 50 2.52 12.66 -20.40
N SER A 51 2.40 13.19 -19.17
CA SER A 51 3.29 14.19 -18.59
C SER A 51 4.38 13.57 -17.71
N GLY A 52 4.39 12.25 -17.54
CA GLY A 52 5.34 11.50 -16.71
C GLY A 52 5.00 11.48 -15.22
N ILE A 53 3.76 11.82 -14.84
CA ILE A 53 3.30 11.78 -13.45
C ILE A 53 2.80 10.37 -13.12
N GLU A 54 3.29 9.80 -12.02
CA GLU A 54 2.82 8.50 -11.54
C GLU A 54 1.39 8.58 -10.99
N LEU A 55 0.50 7.81 -11.61
CA LEU A 55 -0.93 7.83 -11.30
C LEU A 55 -1.27 7.15 -9.97
N TYR A 56 -0.48 6.14 -9.59
CA TYR A 56 -0.83 5.23 -8.49
C TYR A 56 0.17 5.24 -7.32
N SER A 57 0.96 6.31 -7.20
CA SER A 57 1.91 6.50 -6.09
C SER A 57 1.25 6.38 -4.71
N LEU A 58 0.03 6.90 -4.53
CA LEU A 58 -0.72 6.78 -3.27
C LEU A 58 -1.16 5.34 -2.96
N HIS A 59 -1.48 4.54 -3.99
CA HIS A 59 -1.79 3.12 -3.82
C HIS A 59 -0.57 2.36 -3.33
N ARG A 60 0.61 2.61 -3.94
CA ARG A 60 1.86 1.99 -3.52
C ARG A 60 2.21 2.37 -2.09
N LEU A 61 2.11 3.65 -1.72
CA LEU A 61 2.36 4.10 -0.35
C LEU A 61 1.42 3.44 0.67
N ALA A 62 0.14 3.29 0.33
CA ALA A 62 -0.84 2.61 1.19
C ALA A 62 -0.49 1.13 1.40
N ILE A 63 -0.07 0.43 0.34
CA ILE A 63 0.37 -0.96 0.41
C ILE A 63 1.63 -1.07 1.29
N LEU A 64 2.65 -0.25 1.04
CA LEU A 64 3.92 -0.28 1.78
C LEU A 64 3.70 0.02 3.26
N THR A 65 2.87 1.01 3.59
CA THR A 65 2.57 1.39 4.98
C THR A 65 1.87 0.25 5.72
N LEU A 66 0.86 -0.38 5.10
CA LEU A 66 0.13 -1.47 5.72
C LEU A 66 0.97 -2.75 5.84
N ALA A 67 1.77 -3.06 4.82
CA ALA A 67 2.69 -4.19 4.86
C ALA A 67 3.77 -4.00 5.93
N SER A 68 4.29 -2.78 6.10
CA SER A 68 5.24 -2.43 7.17
C SER A 68 4.61 -2.63 8.54
N HIS A 69 3.34 -2.24 8.71
CA HIS A 69 2.62 -2.48 9.94
C HIS A 69 2.57 -3.98 10.29
N TYR A 70 2.30 -4.87 9.31
CA TYR A 70 2.34 -6.31 9.53
C TYR A 70 3.75 -6.83 9.84
N TYR A 71 4.77 -6.27 9.18
CA TYR A 71 6.17 -6.64 9.40
C TYR A 71 6.64 -6.28 10.82
N GLU A 72 6.29 -5.09 11.31
CA GLU A 72 6.69 -4.56 12.62
C GLU A 72 5.90 -5.18 13.78
N ASN A 73 4.61 -5.48 13.56
CA ASN A 73 3.69 -5.90 14.61
C ASN A 73 3.40 -7.41 14.53
N ARG A 74 4.45 -8.23 14.65
CA ARG A 74 4.34 -9.70 14.62
C ARG A 74 3.77 -10.32 15.92
N GLN A 75 3.59 -9.51 16.97
CA GLN A 75 3.05 -9.94 18.26
C GLN A 75 1.55 -9.67 18.33
N VAL A 76 0.78 -10.63 18.87
CA VAL A 76 -0.68 -10.54 19.01
C VAL A 76 -1.13 -9.43 19.95
N ALA A 77 -0.25 -8.99 20.87
CA ALA A 77 -0.50 -7.89 21.78
C ALA A 77 0.69 -6.92 21.79
N SER A 78 0.41 -5.63 21.57
CA SER A 78 1.38 -4.56 21.78
C SER A 78 1.34 -4.12 23.24
N GLN A 79 2.49 -4.04 23.90
CA GLN A 79 2.60 -3.43 25.24
C GLN A 79 2.53 -1.90 25.19
N ASN A 80 2.70 -1.31 24.00
CA ASN A 80 2.64 0.13 23.78
C ASN A 80 1.31 0.50 23.11
N ALA A 81 0.66 1.56 23.59
CA ALA A 81 -0.51 2.12 22.92
C ALA A 81 -0.13 2.56 21.50
N GLN A 82 -0.82 2.04 20.49
CA GLN A 82 -0.66 2.53 19.13
C GLN A 82 -1.48 3.82 18.98
N ASN A 83 -0.78 4.95 18.96
CA ASN A 83 -1.40 6.23 18.64
C ASN A 83 -1.76 6.25 17.16
N ILE A 84 -2.96 6.73 16.83
CA ILE A 84 -3.37 6.92 15.44
C ILE A 84 -2.45 7.99 14.83
N VAL A 85 -1.65 7.58 13.85
CA VAL A 85 -0.81 8.50 13.08
C VAL A 85 -1.72 9.38 12.21
N PRO A 86 -1.59 10.72 12.23
CA PRO A 86 -2.25 11.58 11.25
C PRO A 86 -1.91 11.14 9.83
N PHE A 87 -2.88 11.12 8.92
CA PHE A 87 -2.72 10.56 7.55
C PHE A 87 -2.34 9.07 7.50
N SER A 88 -2.82 8.28 8.47
CA SER A 88 -2.66 6.83 8.47
C SER A 88 -3.26 6.14 7.23
N VAL A 89 -3.06 4.82 7.13
CA VAL A 89 -3.69 3.96 6.12
C VAL A 89 -5.20 4.21 5.99
N GLN A 90 -5.90 4.52 7.08
CA GLN A 90 -7.32 4.84 7.03
C GLN A 90 -7.62 6.11 6.22
N HIS A 91 -6.79 7.16 6.37
CA HIS A 91 -6.93 8.36 5.58
C HIS A 91 -6.62 8.10 4.10
N MET A 92 -5.58 7.31 3.80
CA MET A 92 -5.27 6.91 2.42
C MET A 92 -6.42 6.12 1.79
N ILE A 93 -7.01 5.16 2.50
CA ILE A 93 -8.19 4.41 2.02
C ILE A 93 -9.35 5.33 1.66
N LEU A 94 -9.61 6.37 2.47
CA LEU A 94 -10.66 7.35 2.19
C LEU A 94 -10.38 8.10 0.88
N GLN A 95 -9.15 8.59 0.68
CA GLN A 95 -8.77 9.30 -0.54
C GLN A 95 -8.87 8.40 -1.78
N LEU A 96 -8.41 7.16 -1.67
CA LEU A 96 -8.43 6.18 -2.77
C LEU A 96 -9.87 5.85 -3.21
N LYS A 97 -10.79 5.69 -2.26
CA LYS A 97 -12.22 5.48 -2.56
C LYS A 97 -12.89 6.68 -3.25
N VAL A 98 -12.55 7.89 -2.81
CA VAL A 98 -13.11 9.13 -3.39
C VAL A 98 -12.62 9.31 -4.83
N GLY A 99 -11.34 9.00 -5.10
CA GLY A 99 -10.79 8.95 -6.46
C GLY A 99 -11.58 8.00 -7.37
N ASP A 100 -11.78 6.75 -6.94
CA ASP A 100 -12.51 5.71 -7.70
C ASP A 100 -13.97 6.09 -8.04
N SER A 101 -14.63 6.84 -7.15
CA SER A 101 -16.03 7.23 -7.32
C SER A 101 -16.19 8.45 -8.23
N SER A 102 -15.15 9.30 -8.36
CA SER A 102 -15.16 10.44 -9.27
C SER A 102 -15.01 10.05 -10.75
N GLU A 103 -14.32 8.95 -11.06
CA GLU A 103 -14.19 8.43 -12.43
C GLU A 103 -15.47 7.77 -12.96
N SER A 104 -16.30 7.21 -12.07
CA SER A 104 -17.56 6.53 -12.45
C SER A 104 -18.69 7.51 -12.83
N GLY A 105 -18.52 8.81 -12.57
CA GLY A 105 -19.51 9.86 -12.88
C GLY A 105 -19.36 10.52 -14.25
N SER A 106 -18.40 10.08 -15.08
CA SER A 106 -18.05 10.75 -16.35
C SER A 106 -18.51 9.98 -17.61
N ILE A 107 -19.33 8.95 -17.48
CA ILE A 107 -19.98 8.30 -18.62
C ILE A 107 -21.43 8.78 -18.68
N GLN A 108 -21.69 9.71 -19.59
CA GLN A 108 -23.03 10.13 -20.02
C GLN A 108 -23.77 9.00 -20.71
#